data_AF-A0A9P7X1X1-F1
#
_entry.id   AF-A0A9P7X1X1-F1
#
_cell.length_a   1.000
_cell.length_b   1.000
_cell.length_c   1.000
_cell.angle_alpha   90.00
_cell.angle_beta   90.00
_cell.angle_gamma   90.00
#
_symmetry.space_group_name_H-M   'P 1'
#
loop_
_entity.id
_entity.type
_entity.pdbx_description
1 polymer ?
#
loop_
_entity_poly.entity_id
_entity_poly.type
_entity_poly.pdbx_seq_one_letter_code
_entity_poly.pdbx_strand_id
1 'polypeptide(L)'
;MALVNDYTIIRGFFMHDQSPLAPVPEPHNPLPPAFGLLDDREDRWAAFKTKFDDLVELKKDGEQYKLIVIGRHGQGIHNVADTKWGKEWEKKWAMEYGDGNLVWGPDAELTEVGVGQAQQVNELWKQEIDAGMPIPTSSTPVHSAERLRRARSHLEIFSSTTRESFQWRGHAPRP
;
A
#
# COMPACT_ATOMS: atom_id res chain seq x y z
N MET A 1 25.15 13.48 19.17
CA MET A 1 23.82 14.11 18.92
C MET A 1 22.97 13.10 18.18
N ALA A 2 21.81 12.73 18.72
CA ALA A 2 20.86 11.92 17.96
C ALA A 2 20.24 12.82 16.87
N LEU A 3 20.32 12.40 15.62
CA LEU A 3 19.55 13.03 14.54
C LEU A 3 18.07 12.73 14.81
N VAL A 4 17.33 13.73 15.25
CA VAL A 4 15.87 13.66 15.23
C VAL A 4 15.49 13.91 13.77
N ASN A 5 15.08 12.85 13.08
CA ASN A 5 14.45 12.99 11.77
C ASN A 5 13.01 13.44 12.02
N ASP A 6 12.76 14.74 11.84
CA ASP A 6 11.41 15.27 11.85
C ASP A 6 10.73 14.95 10.51
N TYR A 7 9.51 14.43 10.57
CA TYR A 7 8.68 14.14 9.40
C TYR A 7 7.41 14.98 9.46
N THR A 8 7.07 15.60 8.35
CA THR A 8 5.83 16.37 8.18
C THR A 8 5.08 15.87 6.96
N ILE A 9 3.75 15.90 7.03
CA ILE A 9 2.87 15.57 5.90
C ILE A 9 2.51 16.87 5.20
N ILE A 10 2.87 17.00 3.93
CA ILE A 10 2.36 18.08 3.07
C ILE A 10 0.96 17.69 2.63
N ARG A 11 -0.03 18.49 3.05
CA ARG A 11 -1.45 18.22 2.85
C ARG A 11 -2.00 18.89 1.58
N GLY A 12 -3.14 18.38 1.11
CA GLY A 12 -3.92 19.00 0.04
C GLY A 12 -3.68 18.38 -1.33
N PHE A 13 -2.98 17.25 -1.37
CA PHE A 13 -2.81 16.46 -2.58
C PHE A 13 -3.75 15.26 -2.60
N PHE A 14 -3.85 14.55 -1.47
CA PHE A 14 -4.61 13.30 -1.39
C PHE A 14 -5.77 13.44 -0.41
N MET A 15 -6.86 12.73 -0.67
CA MET A 15 -8.02 12.65 0.23
C MET A 15 -7.66 12.08 1.61
N HIS A 16 -6.55 11.35 1.70
CA HIS A 16 -6.00 10.78 2.94
C HIS A 16 -5.37 11.84 3.87
N ASP A 17 -5.15 13.07 3.38
CA ASP A 17 -4.52 14.16 4.13
C ASP A 17 -5.47 14.86 5.13
N GLN A 18 -6.74 14.44 5.18
CA GLN A 18 -7.73 15.01 6.10
C GLN A 18 -7.35 14.76 7.57
N SER A 19 -7.78 15.65 8.46
CA SER A 19 -7.36 15.72 9.87
C SER A 19 -7.34 14.35 10.57
N PRO A 20 -6.34 14.01 11.40
CA PRO A 20 -6.33 12.78 12.19
C PRO A 20 -7.49 12.69 13.21
N LEU A 21 -8.23 13.79 13.40
CA LEU A 21 -9.44 13.85 14.20
C LEU A 21 -10.74 13.67 13.38
N ALA A 22 -10.65 13.67 12.06
CA ALA A 22 -11.79 13.29 11.23
C ALA A 22 -12.03 11.79 11.41
N PRO A 23 -13.29 11.34 11.57
CA PRO A 23 -13.60 9.92 11.46
C PRO A 23 -12.98 9.42 10.17
N VAL A 24 -12.13 8.38 10.24
CA VAL A 24 -11.71 7.66 9.03
C VAL A 24 -13.01 7.27 8.34
N PRO A 25 -13.33 7.80 7.15
CA PRO A 25 -14.51 7.36 6.46
C PRO A 25 -14.37 5.85 6.32
N GLU A 26 -15.33 5.09 6.85
CA GLU A 26 -15.50 3.68 6.48
C GLU A 26 -15.26 3.60 4.98
N PRO A 27 -14.39 2.70 4.48
CA PRO A 27 -13.90 2.80 3.11
C PRO A 27 -15.06 2.55 2.15
N HIS A 28 -15.76 3.62 1.78
CA HIS A 28 -16.80 3.60 0.75
C HIS A 28 -16.18 3.23 -0.60
N ASN A 29 -14.86 3.35 -0.72
CA ASN A 29 -14.07 2.71 -1.75
C ASN A 29 -12.63 2.43 -1.23
N PRO A 30 -12.22 1.16 -1.03
CA PRO A 30 -10.85 0.84 -0.62
C PRO A 30 -9.81 1.12 -1.71
N LEU A 31 -10.25 1.42 -2.93
CA LEU A 31 -9.40 1.70 -4.09
C LEU A 31 -9.92 2.94 -4.84
N PRO A 32 -9.74 4.15 -4.29
CA PRO A 32 -10.17 5.38 -4.95
C PRO A 32 -9.43 5.61 -6.28
N PRO A 33 -10.07 6.26 -7.28
CA PRO A 33 -9.40 6.68 -8.51
C PRO A 33 -8.14 7.49 -8.21
N ALA A 34 -7.11 7.39 -9.06
CA ALA A 34 -5.84 8.12 -8.89
C ALA A 34 -5.22 7.97 -7.48
N PHE A 35 -5.45 6.83 -6.82
CA PHE A 35 -5.02 6.58 -5.43
C PHE A 35 -5.50 7.65 -4.43
N GLY A 36 -6.60 8.32 -4.73
CA GLY A 36 -7.17 9.38 -3.91
C GLY A 36 -6.53 10.75 -4.12
N LEU A 37 -5.80 10.97 -5.22
CA LEU A 37 -5.39 12.31 -5.64
C LEU A 37 -6.65 13.19 -5.82
N LEU A 38 -6.63 14.39 -5.24
CA LEU A 38 -7.78 15.31 -5.25
C LEU A 38 -8.01 15.98 -6.61
N ASP A 39 -6.97 16.05 -7.45
CA ASP A 39 -7.04 16.60 -8.80
C ASP A 39 -7.62 15.54 -9.75
N ASP A 40 -8.80 15.81 -10.30
CA ASP A 40 -9.57 14.90 -11.16
C ASP A 40 -9.39 15.16 -12.65
N ARG A 41 -8.54 16.14 -13.03
CA ARG A 41 -8.26 16.46 -14.43
C ARG A 41 -7.55 15.32 -15.14
N GLU A 42 -7.59 15.35 -16.47
CA GLU A 42 -6.90 14.37 -17.32
C GLU A 42 -5.37 14.44 -17.13
N ASP A 43 -4.81 15.63 -16.96
CA ASP A 43 -3.39 15.91 -16.74
C ASP A 43 -2.97 15.88 -15.25
N ARG A 44 -3.80 15.31 -14.37
CA ARG A 44 -3.62 15.33 -12.90
C ARG A 44 -2.22 14.93 -12.43
N TRP A 45 -1.63 13.90 -13.03
CA TRP A 45 -0.29 13.43 -12.65
C TRP A 45 0.82 14.38 -13.10
N ALA A 46 0.67 14.99 -14.28
CA ALA A 46 1.59 16.01 -14.75
C ALA A 46 1.53 17.25 -13.84
N ALA A 47 0.31 17.69 -13.50
CA ALA A 47 0.12 18.81 -12.58
C ALA A 47 0.61 18.53 -11.15
N PHE A 48 0.39 17.31 -10.65
CA PHE A 48 0.97 16.85 -9.39
C PHE A 48 2.50 16.91 -9.46
N LYS A 49 3.10 16.39 -10.54
CA LYS A 49 4.55 16.36 -10.72
C LYS A 49 5.14 17.77 -10.72
N THR A 50 4.54 18.73 -11.43
CA THR A 50 4.99 20.13 -11.40
C THR A 50 5.00 20.68 -9.97
N LYS A 51 3.90 20.53 -9.23
CA LYS A 51 3.83 20.98 -7.83
C LYS A 51 4.85 20.27 -6.93
N PHE A 52 5.11 18.99 -7.17
CA PHE A 52 6.11 18.22 -6.42
C PHE A 52 7.53 18.70 -6.74
N ASP A 53 7.84 18.96 -8.00
CA ASP A 53 9.14 19.48 -8.43
C ASP A 53 9.37 20.88 -7.84
N ASP A 54 8.36 21.75 -7.82
CA ASP A 54 8.45 23.07 -7.17
C ASP A 54 8.82 22.95 -5.67
N LEU A 55 8.25 21.97 -4.95
CA LEU A 55 8.61 21.71 -3.54
C LEU A 55 10.06 21.24 -3.40
N VAL A 56 10.53 20.40 -4.32
CA VAL A 56 11.90 19.90 -4.33
C VAL A 56 12.90 21.01 -4.68
N GLU A 57 12.55 21.94 -5.57
CA GLU A 57 13.39 23.08 -5.93
C GLU A 57 13.48 24.11 -4.80
N LEU A 58 12.38 24.33 -4.06
CA LEU A 58 12.30 25.29 -2.95
C LEU A 58 12.76 24.73 -1.60
N LYS A 59 13.23 23.48 -1.56
CA LYS A 59 13.66 22.82 -0.32
C LYS A 59 14.85 23.52 0.32
N LYS A 60 14.92 23.48 1.65
CA LYS A 60 16.11 23.92 2.39
C LYS A 60 17.18 22.82 2.42
N ASP A 61 18.41 23.20 2.74
CA ASP A 61 19.50 22.25 2.96
C ASP A 61 19.12 21.24 4.05
N GLY A 62 19.20 19.96 3.69
CA GLY A 62 18.82 18.84 4.57
C GLY A 62 17.37 18.36 4.44
N GLU A 63 16.50 19.06 3.69
CA GLU A 63 15.13 18.63 3.46
C GLU A 63 15.03 17.64 2.27
N GLN A 64 14.08 16.71 2.37
CA GLN A 64 13.72 15.78 1.29
C GLN A 64 12.21 15.63 1.20
N TYR A 65 11.68 15.72 -0.01
CA TYR A 65 10.27 15.42 -0.30
C TYR A 65 10.18 14.03 -0.90
N LYS A 66 9.21 13.25 -0.44
CA LYS A 66 8.97 11.88 -0.90
C LYS A 66 7.47 11.66 -1.06
N LEU A 67 7.07 11.13 -2.21
CA LEU A 67 5.76 10.50 -2.36
C LEU A 67 5.89 9.06 -1.85
N ILE A 68 5.05 8.70 -0.88
CA ILE A 68 5.03 7.35 -0.31
C ILE A 68 3.66 6.75 -0.62
N VAL A 69 3.65 5.61 -1.33
CA VAL A 69 2.45 4.82 -1.57
C VAL A 69 2.51 3.58 -0.68
N ILE A 70 1.48 3.38 0.15
CA ILE A 70 1.40 2.27 1.10
C ILE A 70 0.19 1.40 0.74
N GLY A 71 0.44 0.14 0.42
CA GLY A 71 -0.63 -0.83 0.14
C GLY A 71 -0.84 -1.79 1.32
N ARG A 72 -2.10 -2.03 1.67
CA ARG A 72 -2.49 -3.13 2.57
C ARG A 72 -2.68 -4.40 1.74
N HIS A 73 -2.30 -5.56 2.28
CA HIS A 73 -2.59 -6.85 1.62
C HIS A 73 -4.11 -7.06 1.44
N GLY A 74 -4.48 -7.87 0.45
CA GLY A 74 -5.86 -8.31 0.25
C GLY A 74 -6.36 -9.20 1.40
N GLN A 75 -7.66 -9.50 1.43
CA GLN A 75 -8.25 -10.36 2.46
C GLN A 75 -7.51 -11.71 2.57
N GLY A 76 -7.00 -12.02 3.76
CA GLY A 76 -6.45 -13.32 4.09
C GLY A 76 -7.42 -14.17 4.90
N ILE A 77 -7.13 -15.47 4.99
CA ILE A 77 -7.93 -16.41 5.80
C ILE A 77 -8.04 -15.95 7.27
N HIS A 78 -6.98 -15.33 7.80
CA HIS A 78 -7.01 -14.73 9.15
C HIS A 78 -8.06 -13.61 9.29
N ASN A 79 -8.34 -12.82 8.24
CA ASN A 79 -9.39 -11.79 8.30
C ASN A 79 -10.79 -12.42 8.35
N VAL A 80 -10.98 -13.54 7.64
CA VAL A 80 -12.22 -14.32 7.70
C VAL A 80 -12.41 -14.93 9.08
N ALA A 81 -11.34 -15.46 9.66
CA ALA A 81 -11.34 -16.04 11.00
C ALA A 81 -11.58 -14.98 12.10
N ASP A 82 -10.94 -13.82 12.00
CA ASP A 82 -11.18 -12.67 12.88
C ASP A 82 -12.66 -12.25 12.82
N THR A 83 -13.23 -12.11 11.62
CA THR A 83 -14.66 -11.79 11.45
C THR A 83 -15.56 -12.87 12.07
N LYS A 84 -15.21 -14.16 11.93
CA LYS A 84 -15.96 -15.29 12.48
C LYS A 84 -15.96 -15.30 14.01
N TRP A 85 -14.81 -15.06 14.63
CA TRP A 85 -14.63 -15.20 16.08
C TRP A 85 -14.79 -13.88 16.85
N GLY A 86 -14.71 -12.74 16.16
CA GLY A 86 -14.92 -11.40 16.68
C GLY A 86 -14.07 -11.14 17.92
N LYS A 87 -14.73 -10.80 19.04
CA LYS A 87 -14.05 -10.44 20.30
C LYS A 87 -13.17 -11.54 20.89
N GLU A 88 -13.40 -12.80 20.51
CA GLU A 88 -12.59 -13.94 20.97
C GLU A 88 -11.33 -14.16 20.12
N TRP A 89 -11.21 -13.45 18.98
CA TRP A 89 -10.03 -13.52 18.12
C TRP A 89 -8.75 -13.20 18.90
N GLU A 90 -8.64 -11.98 19.41
CA GLU A 90 -7.46 -11.50 20.13
C GLU A 90 -7.15 -12.31 21.40
N LYS A 91 -8.19 -12.84 22.07
CA LYS A 91 -8.03 -13.54 23.34
C LYS A 91 -7.59 -15.00 23.19
N LYS A 92 -7.94 -15.63 22.07
CA LYS A 92 -7.78 -17.07 21.89
C LYS A 92 -7.30 -17.41 20.49
N TRP A 93 -8.11 -17.11 19.49
CA TRP A 93 -7.93 -17.70 18.16
C TRP A 93 -6.74 -17.14 17.38
N ALA A 94 -6.33 -15.89 17.64
CA ALA A 94 -5.18 -15.28 16.99
C ALA A 94 -3.84 -16.01 17.27
N MET A 95 -3.74 -16.75 18.38
CA MET A 95 -2.56 -17.53 18.75
C MET A 95 -2.61 -18.98 18.25
N GLU A 96 -3.75 -19.42 17.71
CA GLU A 96 -3.92 -20.77 17.18
C GLU A 96 -3.51 -20.85 15.70
N TYR A 97 -3.31 -22.07 15.22
CA TYR A 97 -3.03 -22.31 13.79
C TYR A 97 -4.30 -22.33 12.94
N GLY A 98 -5.46 -22.59 13.55
CA GLY A 98 -6.74 -22.73 12.89
C GLY A 98 -7.83 -23.20 13.84
N ASP A 99 -9.05 -23.42 13.31
CA ASP A 99 -10.20 -23.95 14.06
C ASP A 99 -10.70 -25.32 13.57
N GLY A 100 -9.87 -26.02 12.79
CA GLY A 100 -10.22 -27.28 12.15
C GLY A 100 -10.96 -27.13 10.82
N ASN A 101 -11.52 -25.96 10.52
CA ASN A 101 -12.11 -25.65 9.20
C ASN A 101 -11.28 -24.62 8.43
N LEU A 102 -10.78 -23.59 9.12
CA LEU A 102 -9.91 -22.55 8.58
C LEU A 102 -8.50 -22.69 9.18
N VAL A 103 -7.48 -22.43 8.36
CA VAL A 103 -6.07 -22.43 8.76
C VAL A 103 -5.49 -21.04 8.49
N TRP A 104 -5.07 -20.34 9.54
CA TRP A 104 -4.49 -18.99 9.44
C TRP A 104 -3.09 -18.88 10.03
N GLY A 105 -2.66 -19.84 10.83
CA GLY A 105 -1.29 -19.95 11.32
C GLY A 105 -0.49 -21.00 10.55
N PRO A 106 0.85 -20.92 10.55
CA PRO A 106 1.63 -19.80 11.09
C PRO A 106 1.55 -18.55 10.20
N ASP A 107 1.00 -18.69 8.98
CA ASP A 107 0.98 -17.62 7.99
C ASP A 107 -0.14 -17.82 6.96
N ALA A 108 -1.24 -17.07 7.15
CA ALA A 108 -2.44 -17.18 6.34
C ALA A 108 -2.22 -16.83 4.87
N GLU A 109 -2.83 -17.61 3.99
CA GLU A 109 -2.95 -17.29 2.56
C GLU A 109 -4.02 -16.22 2.31
N LEU A 110 -3.97 -15.63 1.11
CA LEU A 110 -5.08 -14.82 0.59
C LEU A 110 -6.28 -15.72 0.30
N THR A 111 -7.48 -15.18 0.50
CA THR A 111 -8.69 -15.79 -0.03
C THR A 111 -8.81 -15.47 -1.53
N GLU A 112 -9.75 -16.11 -2.24
CA GLU A 112 -10.09 -15.73 -3.62
C GLU A 112 -10.50 -14.25 -3.71
N VAL A 113 -11.21 -13.74 -2.69
CA VAL A 113 -11.53 -12.30 -2.56
C VAL A 113 -10.25 -11.47 -2.44
N GLY A 114 -9.29 -11.89 -1.61
CA GLY A 114 -8.01 -11.22 -1.47
C GLY A 114 -7.15 -11.22 -2.74
N VAL A 115 -7.23 -12.29 -3.53
CA VAL A 115 -6.61 -12.37 -4.86
C VAL A 115 -7.25 -11.36 -5.81
N GLY A 116 -8.59 -11.31 -5.87
CA GLY A 116 -9.31 -10.32 -6.68
C GLY A 116 -8.98 -8.88 -6.29
N GLN A 117 -8.83 -8.59 -4.99
CA GLN A 117 -8.38 -7.28 -4.51
C GLN A 117 -6.95 -6.94 -4.97
N ALA A 118 -6.03 -7.92 -4.95
CA ALA A 118 -4.67 -7.71 -5.46
C ALA A 118 -4.65 -7.44 -6.97
N GLN A 119 -5.53 -8.09 -7.73
CA GLN A 119 -5.70 -7.85 -9.17
C GLN A 119 -6.25 -6.45 -9.47
N GLN A 120 -7.27 -6.01 -8.74
CA GLN A 120 -7.83 -4.66 -8.89
C GLN A 120 -6.79 -3.57 -8.60
N VAL A 121 -5.97 -3.74 -7.55
CA VAL A 121 -4.86 -2.83 -7.25
C VAL A 121 -3.88 -2.79 -8.43
N ASN A 122 -3.49 -3.95 -8.96
CA ASN A 122 -2.60 -4.02 -10.12
C ASN A 122 -3.18 -3.30 -11.36
N GLU A 123 -4.47 -3.47 -11.62
CA GLU A 123 -5.17 -2.79 -12.72
C GLU A 123 -5.17 -1.28 -12.56
N LEU A 124 -5.48 -0.76 -11.35
CA LEU A 124 -5.42 0.67 -11.08
C LEU A 124 -4.00 1.21 -11.30
N TRP A 125 -2.97 0.51 -10.83
CA TRP A 125 -1.59 0.93 -11.06
C TRP A 125 -1.25 1.06 -12.55
N LYS A 126 -1.69 0.12 -13.40
CA LYS A 126 -1.50 0.24 -14.85
C LYS A 126 -2.20 1.49 -15.41
N GLN A 127 -3.46 1.68 -15.04
CA GLN A 127 -4.25 2.83 -15.49
C GLN A 127 -3.60 4.15 -15.11
N GLU A 128 -3.11 4.28 -13.88
CA GLU A 128 -2.50 5.53 -13.42
C GLU A 128 -1.10 5.76 -14.02
N ILE A 129 -0.33 4.71 -14.27
CA ILE A 129 0.95 4.82 -15.01
C ILE A 129 0.70 5.27 -16.44
N ASP A 130 -0.30 4.70 -17.12
CA ASP A 130 -0.69 5.11 -18.47
C ASP A 130 -1.19 6.58 -18.47
N ALA A 131 -1.81 7.02 -17.37
CA ALA A 131 -2.21 8.41 -17.15
C ALA A 131 -1.05 9.34 -16.70
N GLY A 132 0.19 8.86 -16.66
CA GLY A 132 1.38 9.66 -16.40
C GLY A 132 1.84 9.72 -14.93
N MET A 133 1.38 8.81 -14.08
CA MET A 133 1.84 8.72 -12.68
C MET A 133 3.37 8.58 -12.60
N PRO A 134 4.05 9.37 -11.74
CA PRO A 134 5.48 9.20 -11.51
C PRO A 134 5.79 7.80 -10.97
N ILE A 135 6.69 7.08 -11.64
CA ILE A 135 7.10 5.74 -11.22
C ILE A 135 7.97 5.84 -9.94
N PRO A 136 7.64 5.10 -8.87
CA PRO A 136 8.46 5.00 -7.68
C PRO A 136 9.92 4.67 -7.99
N THR A 137 10.84 5.52 -7.51
CA THR A 137 12.29 5.37 -7.71
C THR A 137 12.94 4.37 -6.74
N SER A 138 12.21 3.96 -5.70
CA SER A 138 12.61 2.89 -4.78
C SER A 138 11.37 2.18 -4.28
N SER A 139 11.34 0.85 -4.43
CA SER A 139 10.45 -0.03 -3.69
C SER A 139 11.29 -0.76 -2.66
N THR A 140 11.40 -0.23 -1.44
CA THR A 140 11.68 -1.10 -0.30
C THR A 140 10.38 -1.81 0.04
N PRO A 141 10.20 -3.09 -0.28
CA PRO A 141 9.24 -3.87 0.49
C PRO A 141 9.70 -3.75 1.95
N VAL A 142 8.85 -3.12 2.77
CA VAL A 142 9.11 -3.03 4.21
C VAL A 142 9.36 -4.47 4.66
N HIS A 143 10.50 -4.76 5.30
CA HIS A 143 10.98 -6.12 5.63
C HIS A 143 9.99 -7.00 6.45
N SER A 144 8.82 -6.47 6.81
CA SER A 144 7.68 -7.19 7.38
C SER A 144 6.75 -7.82 6.33
N ALA A 145 6.57 -7.20 5.16
CA ALA A 145 5.68 -7.67 4.09
C ALA A 145 6.21 -8.94 3.39
N GLU A 146 7.53 -9.08 3.24
CA GLU A 146 8.14 -10.24 2.56
C GLU A 146 8.08 -11.55 3.38
N ARG A 147 7.87 -11.45 4.69
CA ARG A 147 7.85 -12.61 5.60
C ARG A 147 6.48 -13.26 5.75
N LEU A 148 5.42 -12.60 5.28
CA LEU A 148 4.06 -13.13 5.35
C LEU A 148 3.57 -13.46 3.93
N ARG A 149 3.17 -14.71 3.70
CA ARG A 149 2.67 -15.27 2.44
C ARG A 149 1.61 -14.37 1.83
N ARG A 150 0.65 -13.88 2.59
CA ARG A 150 -0.38 -12.95 2.08
C ARG A 150 0.17 -11.66 1.46
N ALA A 151 1.14 -11.03 2.11
CA ALA A 151 1.72 -9.78 1.63
C ALA A 151 2.67 -10.05 0.45
N ARG A 152 3.39 -11.18 0.48
CA ARG A 152 4.17 -11.67 -0.65
C ARG A 152 3.32 -12.04 -1.86
N SER A 153 2.24 -12.80 -1.70
CA SER A 153 1.33 -13.17 -2.80
C SER A 153 0.64 -11.95 -3.38
N HIS A 154 0.20 -11.00 -2.54
CA HIS A 154 -0.31 -9.72 -3.04
C HIS A 154 0.76 -8.98 -3.85
N LEU A 155 2.00 -8.93 -3.36
CA LEU A 155 3.13 -8.32 -4.07
C LEU A 155 3.49 -9.07 -5.37
N GLU A 156 3.40 -10.40 -5.39
CA GLU A 156 3.65 -11.24 -6.57
C GLU A 156 2.56 -11.01 -7.63
N ILE A 157 1.29 -10.97 -7.24
CA ILE A 157 0.17 -10.64 -8.13
C ILE A 157 0.35 -9.21 -8.66
N PHE A 158 0.66 -8.27 -7.78
CA PHE A 158 0.97 -6.88 -8.14
C PHE A 158 2.18 -6.76 -9.10
N SER A 159 3.25 -7.50 -8.84
CA SER A 159 4.52 -7.41 -9.57
C SER A 159 4.57 -8.24 -10.85
N SER A 160 3.74 -9.26 -10.97
CA SER A 160 3.70 -10.14 -12.16
C SER A 160 3.40 -9.38 -13.46
N THR A 161 2.82 -8.18 -13.35
CA THR A 161 2.53 -7.32 -14.51
C THR A 161 3.19 -5.93 -14.48
N THR A 162 3.74 -5.49 -13.34
CA THR A 162 4.44 -4.19 -13.24
C THR A 162 5.96 -4.33 -13.39
N ARG A 163 6.50 -5.54 -13.37
CA ARG A 163 7.95 -5.81 -13.50
C ARG A 163 8.59 -5.21 -14.75
N GLU A 164 7.86 -5.16 -15.87
CA GLU A 164 8.34 -4.57 -17.13
C GLU A 164 8.38 -3.04 -17.08
N SER A 165 7.42 -2.40 -16.41
CA SER A 165 7.32 -0.95 -16.31
C SER A 165 8.19 -0.33 -15.21
N PHE A 166 8.51 -1.08 -14.14
CA PHE A 166 9.12 -0.52 -12.92
C PHE A 166 10.64 -0.73 -12.78
N GLN A 167 11.33 -1.37 -13.74
CA GLN A 167 12.75 -1.75 -13.58
C GLN A 167 13.05 -2.41 -12.22
N TRP A 168 12.14 -3.28 -11.77
CA TRP A 168 12.11 -3.81 -10.42
C TRP A 168 13.36 -4.67 -10.14
N ARG A 169 14.34 -4.11 -9.41
CA ARG A 169 15.49 -4.85 -8.86
C ARG A 169 15.15 -5.34 -7.45
N GLY A 170 14.26 -6.32 -7.36
CA GLY A 170 14.12 -7.12 -6.14
C GLY A 170 15.49 -7.70 -5.78
N HIS A 171 15.89 -7.58 -4.52
CA HIS A 171 17.06 -8.31 -4.04
C HIS A 171 16.82 -9.80 -4.27
N ALA A 172 17.70 -10.42 -5.07
CA ALA A 172 17.78 -11.88 -5.12
C ALA A 172 17.98 -12.38 -3.68
N PRO A 173 17.29 -13.46 -3.27
CA PRO A 173 17.60 -14.07 -1.98
C PRO A 173 19.09 -14.41 -1.98
N ARG A 174 19.83 -13.88 -0.99
CA ARG A 174 21.20 -14.33 -0.77
C ARG A 174 21.13 -15.81 -0.37
N PRO A 175 22.06 -16.64 -0.89
CA PRO A 175 22.08 -18.08 -0.65
C PRO A 175 22.16 -18.42 0.85
#